data_AF-A0A6P0YN57-F1
#
_entry.id   AF-A0A6P0YN57-F1
#
_cell.length_a   1.000
_cell.length_b   1.000
_cell.length_c   1.000
_cell.angle_alpha   90.00
_cell.angle_beta   90.00
_cell.angle_gamma   90.00
#
_symmetry.space_group_name_H-M   'P 1'
#
loop_
_entity.id
_entity.type
_entity.pdbx_description
1 polymer ?
#
loop_
_entity_poly.entity_id
_entity_poly.type
_entity_poly.pdbx_seq_one_letter_code
_entity_poly.pdbx_strand_id
1 'polypeptide(L)'
;LTEKGPVWLQKLIDTPSQADILWPTGIYVVLGAISIYSGVSQPSILQLTLALGVGGCLYFLNRKENKFGRAVLLTVGGLILGLILGGILSALATGLSTEIFITLVTFLVLWMVSCFLR
;
A
#
# COMPACT_ATOMS: atom_id res chain seq x y z
N LEU A 1 22.03 27.16 -0.93
CA LEU A 1 22.47 25.99 -1.72
C LEU A 1 21.58 24.83 -1.30
N THR A 2 20.52 24.55 -2.06
CA THR A 2 19.58 23.48 -1.69
C THR A 2 20.18 22.16 -2.18
N GLU A 3 20.64 21.31 -1.25
CA GLU A 3 21.23 20.02 -1.57
C GLU A 3 20.19 19.14 -2.28
N LYS A 4 20.32 19.06 -3.61
CA LYS A 4 19.59 18.10 -4.43
C LYS A 4 20.12 16.72 -4.05
N GLY A 5 19.32 15.94 -3.30
CA GLY A 5 19.66 14.58 -2.88
C GLY A 5 20.10 13.69 -4.05
N PRO A 6 20.75 12.54 -3.80
CA PRO A 6 21.43 11.78 -4.83
C PRO A 6 20.49 11.34 -5.97
N VAL A 7 20.99 11.34 -7.21
CA VAL A 7 20.21 11.15 -8.46
C VAL A 7 19.44 9.83 -8.49
N TRP A 8 19.93 8.79 -7.80
CA TRP A 8 19.23 7.51 -7.69
C TRP A 8 17.95 7.61 -6.84
N LEU A 9 17.92 8.49 -5.83
CA LEU A 9 16.76 8.72 -4.97
C LEU A 9 15.71 9.58 -5.69
N GLN A 10 16.15 10.57 -6.47
CA GLN A 10 15.27 11.41 -7.29
C GLN A 10 14.58 10.61 -8.42
N LYS A 11 15.19 9.52 -8.90
CA LYS A 11 14.58 8.61 -9.87
C LYS A 11 13.51 7.70 -9.26
N LEU A 12 13.50 7.52 -7.95
CA LEU A 12 12.53 6.66 -7.24
C LEU A 12 11.29 7.44 -6.78
N ILE A 13 11.43 8.74 -6.51
CA ILE A 13 10.32 9.60 -6.07
C ILE A 13 9.64 10.19 -7.32
N ASP A 14 8.39 9.81 -7.58
CA ASP A 14 7.60 10.47 -8.64
C ASP A 14 6.85 11.67 -8.05
N THR A 15 6.60 12.70 -8.87
CA THR A 15 5.72 13.81 -8.47
C THR A 15 4.31 13.42 -8.90
N PRO A 16 3.43 12.98 -7.98
CA PRO A 16 2.17 12.39 -8.36
C PRO A 16 1.27 13.42 -9.07
N SER A 17 0.74 13.04 -10.24
CA SER A 17 -0.39 13.72 -10.86
C SER A 17 -1.64 13.50 -10.01
N GLN A 18 -2.56 14.47 -9.94
CA GLN A 18 -3.77 14.37 -9.12
C GLN A 18 -4.61 13.12 -9.43
N ALA A 19 -4.63 12.69 -10.70
CA ALA A 19 -5.33 11.47 -11.11
C ALA A 19 -4.67 10.18 -10.56
N ASP A 20 -3.35 10.20 -10.38
CA ASP A 20 -2.58 9.06 -9.86
C ASP A 20 -2.71 8.90 -8.34
N ILE A 21 -3.29 9.90 -7.64
CA ILE A 21 -3.63 9.81 -6.21
C ILE A 21 -5.09 9.40 -6.04
N LEU A 22 -6.00 9.97 -6.83
CA LEU A 22 -7.45 9.74 -6.71
C LEU A 22 -7.83 8.26 -6.85
N TRP A 23 -7.30 7.59 -7.88
CA TRP A 23 -7.63 6.18 -8.15
C TRP A 23 -7.15 5.22 -7.05
N PRO A 24 -5.87 5.23 -6.64
CA PRO A 24 -5.42 4.40 -5.53
C PRO A 24 -6.15 4.73 -4.24
N THR A 25 -6.38 6.02 -3.94
CA THR A 25 -7.08 6.43 -2.71
C THR A 25 -8.47 5.81 -2.64
N GLY A 26 -9.26 5.93 -3.72
CA GLY A 26 -10.61 5.33 -3.75
C GLY A 26 -10.57 3.81 -3.53
N ILE A 27 -9.64 3.11 -4.20
CA ILE A 27 -9.53 1.65 -4.12
C ILE A 27 -9.15 1.21 -2.70
N TYR A 28 -8.10 1.78 -2.10
CA TYR A 28 -7.65 1.39 -0.76
C TYR A 28 -8.64 1.80 0.33
N VAL A 29 -9.39 2.90 0.16
CA VAL A 29 -10.47 3.28 1.07
C VAL A 29 -11.62 2.27 1.01
N VAL A 30 -12.06 1.87 -0.19
CA VAL A 30 -13.12 0.86 -0.35
C VAL A 30 -12.67 -0.49 0.22
N LEU A 31 -11.45 -0.93 -0.09
CA LEU A 31 -10.86 -2.15 0.45
C LEU A 31 -10.77 -2.11 1.97
N GLY A 32 -10.28 -1.01 2.55
CA GLY A 32 -10.20 -0.82 3.99
C GLY A 32 -11.56 -0.83 4.68
N ALA A 33 -12.57 -0.19 4.08
CA ALA A 33 -13.94 -0.26 4.60
C ALA A 33 -14.46 -1.70 4.62
N ILE A 34 -14.28 -2.45 3.52
CA ILE A 34 -14.66 -3.88 3.46
C ILE A 34 -13.92 -4.69 4.54
N SER A 35 -12.63 -4.44 4.75
CA SER A 35 -11.84 -5.12 5.80
C SER A 35 -12.34 -4.82 7.21
N ILE A 36 -12.80 -3.60 7.49
CA ILE A 36 -13.34 -3.24 8.81
C ILE A 36 -14.72 -3.88 9.04
N TYR A 37 -15.64 -3.76 8.07
CA TYR A 37 -17.01 -4.26 8.22
C TYR A 37 -17.09 -5.78 8.21
N SER A 38 -16.35 -6.43 7.30
CA SER A 38 -16.47 -7.87 7.06
C SER A 38 -15.35 -8.69 7.70
N GLY A 39 -14.21 -8.06 8.03
CA GLY A 39 -13.04 -8.76 8.55
C GLY A 39 -13.21 -9.32 9.96
N VAL A 40 -14.14 -8.77 10.75
CA VAL A 40 -14.45 -9.29 12.10
C VAL A 40 -15.15 -10.65 12.03
N SER A 41 -16.04 -10.84 11.06
CA SER A 41 -16.84 -12.08 10.93
C SER A 41 -16.19 -13.11 10.00
N GLN A 42 -15.38 -12.67 9.03
CA GLN A 42 -14.84 -13.52 7.97
C GLN A 42 -13.36 -13.17 7.69
N PRO A 43 -12.40 -13.83 8.38
CA PRO A 43 -10.97 -13.58 8.20
C PRO A 43 -10.47 -13.82 6.77
N SER A 44 -11.14 -14.68 6.00
CA SER A 44 -10.84 -14.93 4.59
C SER A 44 -11.00 -13.68 3.71
N ILE A 45 -11.89 -12.75 4.09
CA ILE A 45 -12.07 -11.49 3.37
C ILE A 45 -10.84 -10.58 3.55
N LEU A 46 -10.16 -10.63 4.69
CA LEU A 46 -8.92 -9.88 4.90
C LEU A 46 -7.83 -10.33 3.94
N GLN A 47 -7.71 -11.64 3.71
CA GLN A 47 -6.75 -12.19 2.75
C GLN A 47 -7.12 -11.82 1.31
N LEU A 48 -8.41 -11.87 0.96
CA LEU A 48 -8.89 -11.49 -0.37
C LEU A 48 -8.65 -10.00 -0.65
N THR A 49 -9.00 -9.13 0.30
CA THR A 49 -8.80 -7.69 0.18
C THR A 49 -7.30 -7.35 0.11
N LEU A 50 -6.45 -8.03 0.88
CA LEU A 50 -4.99 -7.91 0.75
C LEU A 50 -4.49 -8.31 -0.64
N ALA A 51 -4.94 -9.46 -1.16
CA ALA A 51 -4.56 -9.91 -2.50
C ALA A 51 -4.98 -8.89 -3.58
N LEU A 52 -6.19 -8.32 -3.46
CA LEU A 52 -6.67 -7.26 -4.34
C LEU A 52 -5.86 -5.97 -4.19
N GLY A 53 -5.50 -5.58 -2.97
CA GLY A 53 -4.63 -4.43 -2.71
C GLY A 53 -3.25 -4.60 -3.35
N VAL A 54 -2.63 -5.77 -3.18
CA VAL A 54 -1.35 -6.12 -3.81
C VAL A 54 -1.47 -6.08 -5.34
N GLY A 55 -2.51 -6.70 -5.90
CA GLY A 55 -2.77 -6.70 -7.34
C GLY A 55 -3.01 -5.29 -7.90
N GLY A 56 -3.76 -4.46 -7.18
CA GLY A 56 -3.98 -3.05 -7.52
C GLY A 56 -2.69 -2.23 -7.49
N CYS A 57 -1.89 -2.36 -6.43
CA CYS A 57 -0.56 -1.76 -6.33
C CYS A 57 0.30 -2.11 -7.54
N LEU A 58 0.41 -3.41 -7.82
CA LEU A 58 1.23 -3.93 -8.91
C LEU A 58 0.75 -3.40 -10.27
N TYR A 59 -0.56 -3.36 -10.51
CA TYR A 59 -1.15 -2.82 -11.73
C TYR A 59 -0.80 -1.33 -11.91
N PHE A 60 -0.96 -0.51 -10.87
CA PHE A 60 -0.66 0.92 -10.93
C PHE A 60 0.83 1.20 -11.16
N LEU A 61 1.72 0.50 -10.45
CA LEU A 61 3.16 0.65 -10.67
C LEU A 61 3.58 0.16 -12.05
N ASN A 62 3.08 -1.00 -12.50
CA ASN A 62 3.42 -1.53 -13.81
C ASN A 62 2.97 -0.59 -14.94
N ARG A 63 1.80 0.04 -14.79
CA ARG A 63 1.31 1.05 -15.74
C ARG A 63 2.20 2.32 -15.80
N LYS A 64 2.84 2.71 -14.69
CA LYS A 64 3.71 3.91 -14.61
C LYS A 64 5.14 3.66 -15.12
N GLU A 65 5.72 2.51 -14.77
CA GLU A 65 7.12 2.16 -15.09
C GLU A 65 7.26 1.42 -16.42
N ASN A 66 6.23 0.70 -16.88
CA ASN A 66 6.34 -0.35 -17.91
C ASN A 66 7.43 -1.41 -17.62
N LYS A 67 7.85 -1.54 -16.36
CA LYS A 67 8.86 -2.50 -15.89
C LYS A 67 8.26 -3.39 -14.81
N PHE A 68 7.67 -4.49 -15.23
CA PHE A 68 6.98 -5.43 -14.34
C PHE A 68 7.86 -5.90 -13.16
N GLY A 69 9.11 -6.29 -13.41
CA GLY A 69 10.00 -6.78 -12.34
C GLY A 69 10.24 -5.76 -11.22
N ARG A 70 10.37 -4.48 -11.58
CA ARG A 70 10.55 -3.39 -10.60
C ARG A 70 9.27 -3.13 -9.82
N ALA A 71 8.13 -3.13 -10.51
CA ALA A 71 6.82 -3.00 -9.88
C ALA A 71 6.55 -4.13 -8.87
N VAL A 72 6.92 -5.38 -9.21
CA VAL A 72 6.82 -6.53 -8.29
C VAL A 72 7.70 -6.32 -7.06
N LEU A 73 8.98 -5.95 -7.24
CA LEU A 73 9.90 -5.73 -6.12
C LEU A 73 9.41 -4.64 -5.16
N LEU A 74 8.92 -3.52 -5.71
CA LEU A 74 8.37 -2.44 -4.91
C LEU A 74 7.09 -2.85 -4.18
N THR A 75 6.21 -3.60 -4.85
CA THR A 75 4.97 -4.09 -4.23
C THR A 75 5.26 -5.08 -3.11
N VAL A 76 6.15 -6.04 -3.33
CA VAL A 76 6.55 -7.03 -2.31
C VAL A 76 7.28 -6.34 -1.16
N GLY A 77 8.19 -5.41 -1.45
CA GLY A 77 8.86 -4.60 -0.42
C GLY A 77 7.87 -3.80 0.42
N GLY A 78 6.91 -3.14 -0.22
CA GLY A 78 5.83 -2.41 0.44
C GLY A 78 4.92 -3.31 1.28
N LEU A 79 4.59 -4.50 0.79
CA LEU A 79 3.80 -5.50 1.52
C LEU A 79 4.52 -5.95 2.79
N ILE A 80 5.79 -6.33 2.69
CA ILE A 80 6.58 -6.78 3.85
C ILE A 80 6.71 -5.64 4.87
N LEU A 81 7.04 -4.44 4.42
CA LEU A 81 7.13 -3.26 5.28
C LEU A 81 5.80 -2.96 5.98
N GLY A 82 4.69 -3.01 5.24
CA GLY A 82 3.34 -2.79 5.77
C GLY A 82 2.95 -3.80 6.84
N LEU A 83 3.24 -5.09 6.62
CA LEU A 83 2.94 -6.15 7.58
C LEU A 83 3.79 -6.01 8.85
N ILE A 84 5.09 -5.75 8.72
CA ILE A 84 5.99 -5.57 9.87
C ILE A 84 5.58 -4.33 10.67
N LEU A 85 5.39 -3.19 10.00
CA LEU A 85 4.96 -1.95 10.64
C LEU A 85 3.59 -2.13 11.31
N GLY A 86 2.63 -2.72 10.61
CA GLY A 86 1.31 -3.03 11.16
C GLY A 86 1.40 -3.92 12.39
N GLY A 87 2.26 -4.94 12.37
CA GLY A 87 2.47 -5.85 13.49
C GLY A 87 3.04 -5.12 14.71
N ILE A 88 4.05 -4.28 14.52
CA ILE A 88 4.65 -3.50 15.61
C ILE A 88 3.64 -2.48 16.17
N LEU A 89 2.95 -1.75 15.30
CA LEU A 89 1.98 -0.72 15.70
C LEU A 89 0.68 -1.33 16.27
N SER A 90 0.39 -2.60 16.00
CA SER A 90 -0.83 -3.26 16.49
C SER A 90 -0.92 -3.26 18.02
N ALA A 91 0.20 -3.20 18.73
CA ALA A 91 0.23 -3.07 20.18
C ALA A 91 -0.41 -1.77 20.69
N LEU A 92 -0.52 -0.73 19.85
CA LEU A 92 -1.19 0.53 20.18
C LEU A 92 -2.67 0.53 19.77
N ALA A 93 -3.10 -0.44 18.96
CA ALA A 93 -4.47 -0.51 18.48
C ALA A 93 -5.39 -1.04 19.59
N THR A 94 -6.16 -0.14 20.20
CA THR A 94 -7.20 -0.51 21.17
C THR A 94 -8.57 -0.50 20.50
N GLY A 95 -9.31 -1.61 20.60
CA GLY A 95 -10.68 -1.71 20.07
C GLY A 95 -10.82 -2.23 18.62
N LEU A 96 -9.73 -2.62 17.97
CA LEU A 96 -9.72 -3.23 16.62
C LEU A 96 -8.98 -4.57 16.67
N SER A 97 -9.42 -5.55 15.88
CA SER A 97 -8.68 -6.82 15.78
C SER A 97 -7.29 -6.56 15.20
N THR A 98 -6.29 -7.23 15.75
CA THR A 98 -4.90 -7.13 15.33
C THR A 98 -4.75 -7.35 13.83
N GLU A 99 -5.44 -8.33 13.24
CA GLU A 99 -5.33 -8.61 11.80
C GLU A 99 -5.91 -7.48 10.94
N ILE A 100 -7.03 -6.89 11.36
CA ILE A 100 -7.67 -5.78 10.63
C ILE A 100 -6.76 -4.56 10.67
N PHE A 101 -6.18 -4.25 11.84
CA PHE A 101 -5.25 -3.13 11.99
C PHE A 101 -4.01 -3.30 11.10
N ILE A 102 -3.38 -4.49 11.12
CA ILE A 102 -2.24 -4.80 10.24
C ILE A 102 -2.62 -4.62 8.77
N THR A 103 -3.81 -5.08 8.38
CA THR A 103 -4.32 -4.98 7.00
C THR A 103 -4.47 -3.53 6.57
N LEU A 104 -5.04 -2.66 7.43
CA LEU A 104 -5.21 -1.23 7.15
C LEU A 104 -3.86 -0.51 7.03
N VAL A 105 -2.91 -0.79 7.92
CA VAL A 105 -1.55 -0.23 7.83
C VAL A 105 -0.88 -0.68 6.55
N THR A 106 -1.04 -1.95 6.17
CA THR A 106 -0.51 -2.50 4.92
C THR A 106 -1.11 -1.79 3.70
N PHE A 107 -2.42 -1.54 3.68
CA PHE A 107 -3.06 -0.75 2.62
C PHE A 107 -2.54 0.67 2.54
N LEU A 108 -2.29 1.32 3.68
CA LEU A 108 -1.72 2.67 3.70
C LEU A 108 -0.31 2.69 3.10
N VAL A 109 0.52 1.70 3.43
CA VAL A 109 1.87 1.56 2.84
C VAL A 109 1.78 1.28 1.34
N LEU A 110 0.94 0.33 0.91
CA LEU A 110 0.77 0.02 -0.52
C LEU A 110 0.19 1.21 -1.30
N TRP A 111 -0.69 2.00 -0.69
CA TRP A 111 -1.19 3.26 -1.25
C TRP A 111 -0.06 4.27 -1.44
N MET A 112 0.79 4.47 -0.43
CA MET A 112 1.98 5.32 -0.57
C MET A 112 2.91 4.83 -1.67
N VAL A 113 3.19 3.52 -1.72
CA VAL A 113 4.02 2.91 -2.75
C VAL A 113 3.42 3.12 -4.14
N SER A 114 2.10 2.98 -4.28
CA SER A 114 1.39 3.21 -5.55
C SER A 114 1.42 4.68 -5.99
N CYS A 115 1.37 5.62 -5.06
CA CYS A 115 1.29 7.05 -5.36
C CYS A 115 2.66 7.68 -5.63
N PHE A 116 3.66 7.38 -4.80
CA PHE A 116 4.91 8.14 -4.73
C PHE A 116 6.13 7.43 -5.34
N LEU A 117 6.07 6.13 -5.60
CA LEU A 117 7.22 5.39 -6.15
C LEU A 117 7.06 5.09 -7.64
N ARG A 118 8.18 5.23 -8.37
CA ARG A 118 8.37 4.77 -9.75
C ARG A 118 9.52 3.73 -9.81
#